data_AF-A0A844BYS1-F1
#
_entry.id   AF-A0A844BYS1-F1
#
_cell.length_a   1.000
_cell.length_b   1.000
_cell.length_c   1.000
_cell.angle_alpha   90.00
_cell.angle_beta   90.00
_cell.angle_gamma   90.00
#
_symmetry.space_group_name_H-M   'P 1'
#
loop_
_entity.id
_entity.type
_entity.pdbx_description
1 polymer ?
#
loop_
_entity_poly.entity_id
_entity_poly.type
_entity_poly.pdbx_seq_one_letter_code
_entity_poly.pdbx_strand_id
1 'polypeptide(L)'
;DIVALNCNLPEGTVEDMAVVIDKDTGHVKKTFNFADFIKPGSQKSGSWSDEDWFHCNAVWYDEHTNSLTFSGRHINSMVNIDFDTSELNWIITDPEGWPEEYNEFFFKPIGDGEFDWQYEQHANLITPLGDVMCFDNHHYGSQNPENYVAPNDSFSRGVKYRIDTDKMEIEQLWQYGKERGKEFYSPYI
;
A
#
# COMPACT_ATOMS: atom_id res chain seq x y z
N ASP A 1 -15.80 9.73 14.16
CA ASP A 1 -14.57 9.11 14.67
C ASP A 1 -13.39 9.50 13.82
N ILE A 2 -12.18 9.27 14.29
CA ILE A 2 -10.92 9.53 13.59
C ILE A 2 -10.18 8.21 13.47
N VAL A 3 -9.70 7.85 12.28
CA VAL A 3 -8.76 6.74 12.11
C VAL A 3 -7.35 7.30 12.21
N ALA A 4 -6.52 6.72 13.06
CA ALA A 4 -5.13 7.13 13.26
C ALA A 4 -4.20 5.91 13.17
N LEU A 5 -3.07 6.08 12.50
CA LEU A 5 -1.99 5.10 12.47
C LEU A 5 -1.34 5.00 13.85
N ASN A 6 -0.86 3.81 14.20
CA ASN A 6 -0.29 3.51 15.50
C ASN A 6 0.80 2.43 15.40
N CYS A 7 1.54 2.21 16.48
CA CYS A 7 2.57 1.19 16.60
C CYS A 7 2.15 0.09 17.57
N ASN A 8 2.64 -1.13 17.36
CA ASN A 8 2.53 -2.22 18.33
C ASN A 8 3.75 -2.29 19.28
N LEU A 9 3.94 -1.22 20.06
CA LEU A 9 5.05 -1.12 21.01
C LEU A 9 5.19 -2.29 22.00
N PRO A 10 4.10 -2.92 22.51
CA PRO A 10 4.22 -4.10 23.37
C PRO A 10 4.90 -5.30 22.70
N GLU A 11 4.70 -5.50 21.39
CA GLU A 11 5.34 -6.56 20.60
C GLU A 11 6.67 -6.09 19.98
N GLY A 12 7.05 -4.82 20.19
CA GLY A 12 8.31 -4.25 19.71
C GLY A 12 8.31 -3.90 18.22
N THR A 13 7.15 -3.74 17.60
CA THR A 13 7.02 -3.34 16.19
C THR A 13 6.40 -1.94 16.05
N VAL A 14 6.64 -1.31 14.91
CA VAL A 14 6.21 0.07 14.61
C VAL A 14 5.39 0.14 13.32
N GLU A 15 4.52 1.14 13.25
CA GLU A 15 3.77 1.52 12.04
C GLU A 15 2.97 0.37 11.41
N ASP A 16 2.47 -0.53 12.24
CA ASP A 16 1.79 -1.78 11.86
C ASP A 16 0.41 -1.93 12.54
N MET A 17 -0.15 -0.82 13.01
CA MET A 17 -1.49 -0.77 13.58
C MET A 17 -2.26 0.49 13.14
N ALA A 18 -3.57 0.43 13.27
CA ALA A 18 -4.44 1.60 13.25
C ALA A 18 -5.50 1.53 14.35
N VAL A 19 -5.97 2.69 14.80
CA VAL A 19 -7.02 2.81 15.82
C VAL A 19 -8.13 3.73 15.35
N VAL A 20 -9.36 3.40 15.74
CA VAL A 20 -10.53 4.28 15.62
C VAL A 20 -10.71 4.99 16.95
N ILE A 21 -10.63 6.31 16.93
CA ILE A 21 -10.73 7.17 18.11
C ILE A 21 -12.08 7.89 18.05
N ASP A 22 -12.83 7.83 19.14
CA ASP A 22 -14.00 8.68 19.34
C ASP A 22 -13.56 10.16 19.33
N LYS A 23 -14.13 10.94 18.42
CA LYS A 23 -13.68 12.32 18.19
C LYS A 23 -14.00 13.27 19.34
N ASP A 24 -14.96 12.92 20.19
CA ASP A 24 -15.47 13.80 21.25
C ASP A 24 -14.82 13.47 22.61
N THR A 25 -14.48 12.19 22.85
CA THR A 25 -13.89 11.70 24.11
C THR A 25 -12.40 11.36 24.00
N GLY A 26 -11.88 11.11 22.80
CA GLY A 26 -10.51 10.64 22.59
C GLY A 26 -10.28 9.17 22.95
N HIS A 27 -11.33 8.42 23.29
CA HIS A 27 -11.19 6.99 23.60
C HIS A 27 -11.05 6.14 22.34
N VAL A 28 -10.20 5.12 22.42
CA VAL A 28 -10.09 4.09 21.37
C VAL A 28 -11.33 3.22 21.37
N LYS A 29 -12.00 3.11 20.22
CA LYS A 29 -13.20 2.30 19.98
C LYS A 29 -12.89 0.97 19.30
N LYS A 30 -11.91 0.96 18.39
CA LYS A 30 -11.49 -0.22 17.62
C LYS A 30 -10.00 -0.12 17.33
N THR A 31 -9.35 -1.28 17.25
CA THR A 31 -7.95 -1.42 16.90
C THR A 31 -7.83 -2.41 15.75
N PHE A 32 -7.03 -2.07 14.75
CA PHE A 32 -6.64 -2.94 13.66
C PHE A 32 -5.16 -3.29 13.85
N ASN A 33 -4.85 -4.57 14.00
CA ASN A 33 -3.48 -5.08 14.01
C ASN A 33 -3.20 -5.65 12.62
N PHE A 34 -2.17 -5.14 11.93
CA PHE A 34 -1.97 -5.51 10.52
C PHE A 34 -1.49 -6.95 10.35
N ALA A 35 -0.90 -7.53 11.40
CA ALA A 35 -0.54 -8.94 11.46
C ALA A 35 -1.76 -9.89 11.37
N ASP A 36 -2.98 -9.38 11.61
CA ASP A 36 -4.21 -10.19 11.50
C ASP A 36 -4.61 -10.46 10.04
N PHE A 37 -4.14 -9.64 9.09
CA PHE A 37 -4.50 -9.77 7.66
C PHE A 37 -3.29 -9.91 6.72
N ILE A 38 -2.10 -9.40 7.07
CA ILE A 38 -0.83 -9.71 6.39
C ILE A 38 0.14 -10.33 7.39
N LYS A 39 0.65 -11.55 7.10
CA LYS A 39 1.71 -12.16 7.90
C LYS A 39 3.00 -11.34 7.76
N PRO A 40 3.64 -10.91 8.86
CA PRO A 40 4.92 -10.21 8.79
C PRO A 40 5.96 -11.03 8.03
N GLY A 41 6.62 -10.39 7.05
CA GLY A 41 7.61 -11.03 6.19
C GLY A 41 7.06 -11.78 4.98
N SER A 42 5.74 -11.73 4.70
CA SER A 42 5.16 -12.20 3.44
C SER A 42 5.77 -11.51 2.23
N GLN A 43 6.17 -10.24 2.37
CA GLN A 43 7.01 -9.57 1.41
C GLN A 43 7.98 -8.61 2.10
N LYS A 44 9.15 -8.40 1.50
CA LYS A 44 10.26 -7.60 2.04
C LYS A 44 10.85 -6.70 0.95
N SER A 45 10.50 -5.42 1.00
CA SER A 45 11.22 -4.39 0.24
C SER A 45 12.69 -4.28 0.69
N GLY A 46 13.49 -3.50 -0.03
CA GLY A 46 14.88 -3.25 0.36
C GLY A 46 15.03 -2.47 1.67
N SER A 47 13.99 -1.76 2.12
CA SER A 47 13.97 -1.04 3.40
C SER A 47 13.39 -1.84 4.58
N TRP A 48 12.93 -3.07 4.34
CA TRP A 48 12.20 -3.87 5.33
C TRP A 48 13.05 -4.29 6.53
N SER A 49 12.44 -4.35 7.72
CA SER A 49 13.02 -4.96 8.92
C SER A 49 11.95 -5.69 9.76
N ASP A 50 12.36 -6.54 10.72
CA ASP A 50 11.40 -7.20 11.62
C ASP A 50 10.64 -6.19 12.51
N GLU A 51 11.30 -5.11 12.94
CA GLU A 51 10.71 -4.05 13.79
C GLU A 51 9.73 -3.19 13.00
N ASP A 52 10.10 -2.79 11.79
CA ASP A 52 9.34 -1.90 10.92
C ASP A 52 8.92 -2.64 9.65
N TRP A 53 8.11 -3.69 9.83
CA TRP A 53 7.86 -4.68 8.78
C TRP A 53 6.81 -4.21 7.76
N PHE A 54 5.85 -3.38 8.18
CA PHE A 54 4.79 -2.85 7.31
C PHE A 54 5.08 -1.42 6.87
N HIS A 55 5.55 -0.58 7.81
CA HIS A 55 5.80 0.85 7.63
C HIS A 55 4.60 1.55 6.99
N CYS A 56 3.51 1.64 7.75
CA CYS A 56 2.29 2.27 7.27
C CYS A 56 2.42 3.78 7.31
N ASN A 57 2.33 4.40 6.13
CA ASN A 57 2.48 5.85 6.00
C ASN A 57 1.19 6.58 5.61
N ALA A 58 0.11 5.84 5.33
CA ALA A 58 -1.18 6.41 4.99
C ALA A 58 -2.33 5.43 5.25
N VAL A 59 -3.49 5.99 5.61
CA VAL A 59 -4.78 5.29 5.69
C VAL A 59 -5.84 6.14 5.01
N TRP A 60 -6.69 5.48 4.22
CA TRP A 60 -7.87 6.10 3.61
C TRP A 60 -9.12 5.32 4.00
N TYR A 61 -10.11 5.99 4.58
CA TYR A 61 -11.44 5.44 4.78
C TYR A 61 -12.33 5.79 3.59
N ASP A 62 -12.93 4.79 2.97
CA ASP A 62 -13.90 4.96 1.90
C ASP A 62 -15.32 4.66 2.40
N GLU A 63 -16.18 5.68 2.45
CA GLU A 63 -17.56 5.55 2.90
C GLU A 63 -18.44 4.76 1.94
N HIS A 64 -18.07 4.66 0.66
CA HIS A 64 -18.86 3.96 -0.35
C HIS A 64 -18.78 2.44 -0.20
N THR A 65 -17.59 1.94 0.16
CA THR A 65 -17.31 0.52 0.36
C THR A 65 -17.22 0.13 1.83
N ASN A 66 -17.27 1.11 2.75
CA ASN A 66 -17.00 0.93 4.18
C ASN A 66 -15.70 0.16 4.43
N SER A 67 -14.62 0.62 3.80
CA SER A 67 -13.31 -0.05 3.83
C SER A 67 -12.18 0.89 4.23
N LEU A 68 -11.05 0.31 4.64
CA LEU A 68 -9.80 1.03 4.89
C LEU A 68 -8.73 0.57 3.92
N THR A 69 -8.07 1.51 3.25
CA THR A 69 -6.87 1.22 2.45
C THR A 69 -5.63 1.75 3.17
N PHE A 70 -4.68 0.86 3.45
CA PHE A 70 -3.39 1.18 4.06
C PHE A 70 -2.28 1.17 3.02
N SER A 71 -1.34 2.10 3.14
CA SER A 71 -0.12 2.12 2.33
C SER A 71 1.02 1.48 3.13
N GLY A 72 1.38 0.24 2.78
CA GLY A 72 2.50 -0.50 3.39
C GLY A 72 3.77 -0.29 2.59
N ARG A 73 4.62 0.64 3.03
CA ARG A 73 5.86 1.00 2.32
C ARG A 73 6.79 -0.21 2.24
N HIS A 74 6.99 -0.91 3.35
CA HIS A 74 8.03 -1.94 3.43
C HIS A 74 7.64 -3.29 2.84
N ILE A 75 6.36 -3.44 2.45
CA ILE A 75 5.84 -4.60 1.74
C ILE A 75 5.45 -4.27 0.29
N ASN A 76 5.84 -3.09 -0.23
CA ASN A 76 5.56 -2.64 -1.60
C ASN A 76 4.08 -2.77 -2.02
N SER A 77 3.14 -2.47 -1.12
CA SER A 77 1.73 -2.73 -1.40
C SER A 77 0.76 -1.76 -0.75
N MET A 78 -0.38 -1.59 -1.42
CA MET A 78 -1.58 -0.98 -0.83
C MET A 78 -2.56 -2.08 -0.48
N VAL A 79 -2.99 -2.14 0.78
CA VAL A 79 -3.80 -3.23 1.34
C VAL A 79 -5.15 -2.68 1.75
N ASN A 80 -6.25 -3.30 1.33
CA ASN A 80 -7.60 -2.88 1.70
C ASN A 80 -8.31 -3.94 2.53
N ILE A 81 -9.00 -3.49 3.58
CA ILE A 81 -9.79 -4.35 4.47
C ILE A 81 -11.21 -3.79 4.66
N ASP A 82 -12.17 -4.66 4.96
CA ASP A 82 -13.49 -4.26 5.43
C ASP A 82 -13.38 -3.57 6.80
N PHE A 83 -14.07 -2.43 6.97
CA PHE A 83 -13.96 -1.64 8.19
C PHE A 83 -14.57 -2.34 9.41
N ASP A 84 -15.60 -3.16 9.24
CA ASP A 84 -16.34 -3.79 10.34
C ASP A 84 -15.74 -5.15 10.71
N THR A 85 -15.48 -6.01 9.72
CA THR A 85 -14.99 -7.38 9.92
C THR A 85 -13.47 -7.47 10.01
N SER A 86 -12.75 -6.46 9.51
CA SER A 86 -11.30 -6.48 9.32
C SER A 86 -10.81 -7.56 8.33
N GLU A 87 -11.70 -8.12 7.51
CA GLU A 87 -11.34 -9.09 6.48
C GLU A 87 -10.60 -8.40 5.32
N LEU A 88 -9.59 -9.08 4.78
CA LEU A 88 -8.82 -8.61 3.63
C LEU A 88 -9.68 -8.62 2.37
N ASN A 89 -9.79 -7.47 1.70
CA ASN A 89 -10.54 -7.34 0.45
C ASN A 89 -9.65 -7.53 -0.76
N TRP A 90 -8.52 -6.81 -0.82
CA TRP A 90 -7.60 -6.84 -1.95
C TRP A 90 -6.24 -6.25 -1.60
N ILE A 91 -5.23 -6.57 -2.43
CA ILE A 91 -3.87 -6.02 -2.35
C ILE A 91 -3.44 -5.55 -3.75
N ILE A 92 -3.07 -4.29 -3.88
CA ILE A 92 -2.37 -3.77 -5.07
C ILE A 92 -0.87 -3.92 -4.80
N THR A 93 -0.24 -4.88 -5.47
CA THR A 93 1.18 -5.22 -5.38
C THR A 93 1.65 -5.91 -6.66
N ASP A 94 2.93 -5.80 -6.96
CA ASP A 94 3.60 -6.80 -7.79
C ASP A 94 3.53 -8.17 -7.05
N PRO A 95 3.08 -9.26 -7.68
CA PRO A 95 2.91 -10.54 -7.01
C PRO A 95 4.23 -11.33 -6.83
N GLU A 96 5.35 -10.90 -7.42
CA GLU A 96 6.62 -11.64 -7.37
C GLU A 96 7.10 -11.90 -5.93
N GLY A 97 7.18 -13.17 -5.52
CA GLY A 97 7.74 -13.58 -4.23
C GLY A 97 6.74 -13.60 -3.07
N TRP A 98 5.50 -13.14 -3.27
CA TRP A 98 4.44 -13.27 -2.28
C TRP A 98 4.02 -14.75 -2.04
N PRO A 99 3.63 -15.13 -0.81
CA PRO A 99 3.06 -16.44 -0.53
C PRO A 99 1.75 -16.70 -1.27
N GLU A 100 1.55 -17.95 -1.70
CA GLU A 100 0.38 -18.34 -2.52
C GLU A 100 -0.98 -18.07 -1.86
N GLU A 101 -1.03 -18.05 -0.53
CA GLU A 101 -2.26 -17.77 0.23
C GLU A 101 -2.83 -16.36 -0.01
N TYR A 102 -2.04 -15.45 -0.59
CA TYR A 102 -2.49 -14.10 -0.93
C TYR A 102 -2.95 -13.96 -2.39
N ASN A 103 -2.76 -14.99 -3.22
CA ASN A 103 -2.98 -14.89 -4.67
C ASN A 103 -4.40 -14.48 -5.07
N GLU A 104 -5.41 -14.83 -4.28
CA GLU A 104 -6.79 -14.46 -4.55
C GLU A 104 -7.07 -12.96 -4.39
N PHE A 105 -6.22 -12.24 -3.66
CA PHE A 105 -6.35 -10.80 -3.39
C PHE A 105 -5.57 -9.92 -4.38
N PHE A 106 -4.81 -10.51 -5.30
CA PHE A 106 -3.99 -9.78 -6.26
C PHE A 106 -4.74 -9.47 -7.55
N PHE A 107 -4.55 -8.24 -8.03
CA PHE A 107 -5.08 -7.82 -9.31
C PHE A 107 -4.19 -8.25 -10.48
N LYS A 108 -4.82 -8.53 -11.62
CA LYS A 108 -4.17 -8.78 -12.90
C LYS A 108 -4.16 -7.49 -13.73
N PRO A 109 -3.00 -6.98 -14.12
CA PRO A 109 -2.92 -5.84 -15.03
C PRO A 109 -3.64 -6.12 -16.36
N ILE A 110 -4.44 -5.16 -16.80
CA ILE A 110 -5.13 -5.18 -18.10
C ILE A 110 -4.88 -3.88 -18.88
N GLY A 111 -5.23 -3.91 -20.17
CA GLY A 111 -5.09 -2.79 -21.09
C GLY A 111 -3.82 -2.85 -21.95
N ASP A 112 -3.74 -1.95 -22.94
CA ASP A 112 -2.65 -1.90 -23.92
C ASP A 112 -1.55 -0.88 -23.54
N GLY A 113 -1.67 -0.23 -22.37
CA GLY A 113 -0.73 0.78 -21.90
C GLY A 113 0.47 0.20 -21.14
N GLU A 114 1.48 1.04 -20.91
CA GLU A 114 2.61 0.73 -20.05
C GLU A 114 2.17 0.72 -18.58
N PHE A 115 1.77 -0.46 -18.09
CA PHE A 115 1.50 -0.70 -16.68
C PHE A 115 2.81 -0.83 -15.91
N ASP A 116 2.86 -0.27 -14.71
CA ASP A 116 4.00 -0.40 -13.80
C ASP A 116 3.47 -0.43 -12.37
N TRP A 117 4.07 -1.24 -11.50
CA TRP A 117 3.69 -1.30 -10.10
C TRP A 117 4.31 -0.14 -9.32
N GLN A 118 3.76 0.11 -8.13
CA GLN A 118 4.37 1.03 -7.18
C GLN A 118 5.33 0.30 -6.23
N TYR A 119 6.41 0.97 -5.83
CA TYR A 119 7.40 0.45 -4.89
C TYR A 119 7.73 1.48 -3.81
N GLU A 120 7.68 1.06 -2.56
CA GLU A 120 7.83 1.87 -1.35
C GLU A 120 6.99 3.17 -1.38
N GLN A 121 5.73 3.05 -1.84
CA GLN A 121 4.82 4.16 -2.09
C GLN A 121 4.33 4.87 -0.81
N HIS A 122 3.76 6.07 -0.99
CA HIS A 122 3.15 6.87 0.06
C HIS A 122 1.76 7.41 -0.34
N ALA A 123 1.04 7.88 0.68
CA ALA A 123 -0.15 8.72 0.53
C ALA A 123 -1.21 8.12 -0.41
N ASN A 124 -1.56 6.85 -0.16
CA ASN A 124 -2.64 6.23 -0.89
C ASN A 124 -3.98 6.93 -0.62
N LEU A 125 -4.86 6.93 -1.61
CA LEU A 125 -6.22 7.44 -1.47
C LEU A 125 -7.17 6.78 -2.47
N ILE A 126 -8.46 6.80 -2.14
CA ILE A 126 -9.54 6.46 -3.07
C ILE A 126 -10.15 7.77 -3.58
N THR A 127 -10.17 7.94 -4.90
CA THR A 127 -10.76 9.13 -5.53
C THR A 127 -12.28 9.07 -5.46
N PRO A 128 -13.00 10.20 -5.68
CA PRO A 128 -14.47 10.19 -5.76
C PRO A 128 -15.06 9.29 -6.87
N LEU A 129 -14.23 8.80 -7.80
CA LEU A 129 -14.64 7.86 -8.84
C LEU A 129 -14.36 6.39 -8.48
N GLY A 130 -13.81 6.12 -7.29
CA GLY A 130 -13.40 4.78 -6.86
C GLY A 130 -12.02 4.35 -7.37
N ASP A 131 -11.33 5.18 -8.15
CA ASP A 131 -9.95 4.89 -8.58
C ASP A 131 -8.99 4.99 -7.38
N VAL A 132 -7.96 4.14 -7.34
CA VAL A 132 -6.90 4.17 -6.31
C VAL A 132 -5.72 5.02 -6.79
N MET A 133 -5.22 5.90 -5.95
CA MET A 133 -4.02 6.70 -6.24
C MET A 133 -2.98 6.56 -5.14
N CYS A 134 -1.72 6.76 -5.50
CA CYS A 134 -0.63 6.95 -4.54
C CYS A 134 0.48 7.83 -5.15
N PHE A 135 1.39 8.27 -4.29
CA PHE A 135 2.71 8.70 -4.73
C PHE A 135 3.64 7.48 -4.73
N ASP A 136 4.00 7.02 -5.91
CA ASP A 136 4.97 5.94 -6.10
C ASP A 136 6.37 6.54 -6.04
N ASN A 137 7.06 6.30 -4.91
CA ASN A 137 8.45 6.68 -4.75
C ASN A 137 9.36 5.93 -5.70
N HIS A 138 8.96 4.70 -6.09
CA HIS A 138 9.71 3.76 -6.91
C HIS A 138 11.10 3.45 -6.34
N HIS A 139 11.23 3.40 -5.01
CA HIS A 139 12.50 3.04 -4.39
C HIS A 139 12.79 1.56 -4.65
N TYR A 140 14.00 1.26 -5.12
CA TYR A 140 14.43 -0.04 -5.66
C TYR A 140 13.72 -0.50 -6.95
N GLY A 141 12.46 -0.11 -7.18
CA GLY A 141 11.73 -0.36 -8.42
C GLY A 141 11.46 -1.83 -8.72
N SER A 142 11.54 -2.70 -7.71
CA SER A 142 11.40 -4.15 -7.86
C SER A 142 11.13 -4.82 -6.52
N GLN A 143 10.47 -5.99 -6.56
CA GLN A 143 10.32 -6.92 -5.43
C GLN A 143 11.55 -7.83 -5.26
N ASN A 144 12.27 -8.07 -6.36
CA ASN A 144 13.45 -8.90 -6.40
C ASN A 144 14.73 -8.05 -6.27
N PRO A 145 15.58 -8.28 -5.24
CA PRO A 145 16.85 -7.60 -5.05
C PRO A 145 17.82 -7.65 -6.23
N GLU A 146 17.75 -8.71 -7.06
CA GLU A 146 18.59 -8.85 -8.25
C GLU A 146 18.24 -7.82 -9.35
N ASN A 147 17.02 -7.27 -9.30
CA ASN A 147 16.50 -6.30 -10.26
C ASN A 147 16.44 -4.87 -9.70
N TYR A 148 17.06 -4.62 -8.54
CA TYR A 148 17.04 -3.30 -7.93
C TYR A 148 17.69 -2.24 -8.82
N VAL A 149 16.99 -1.11 -8.95
CA VAL A 149 17.41 0.03 -9.76
C VAL A 149 18.21 1.01 -8.91
N ALA A 150 19.33 1.50 -9.45
CA ALA A 150 20.13 2.51 -8.77
C ALA A 150 19.36 3.85 -8.68
N PRO A 151 19.59 4.68 -7.64
CA PRO A 151 18.89 5.96 -7.47
C PRO A 151 18.95 6.91 -8.68
N ASN A 152 20.07 6.90 -9.44
CA ASN A 152 20.23 7.74 -10.63
C ASN A 152 19.40 7.26 -11.83
N ASP A 153 18.98 6.00 -11.82
CA ASP A 153 18.19 5.35 -12.88
C ASP A 153 16.72 5.18 -12.45
N SER A 154 16.37 5.57 -11.22
CA SER A 154 15.00 5.56 -10.71
C SER A 154 14.26 6.88 -10.99
N PHE A 155 12.98 6.90 -10.68
CA PHE A 155 12.04 8.00 -10.85
C PHE A 155 11.00 7.99 -9.73
N SER A 156 10.20 9.04 -9.58
CA SER A 156 9.00 8.96 -8.75
C SER A 156 7.82 9.48 -9.54
N ARG A 157 6.61 9.04 -9.20
CA ARG A 157 5.41 9.42 -9.94
C ARG A 157 4.19 9.50 -9.04
N GLY A 158 3.28 10.41 -9.39
CA GLY A 158 1.87 10.21 -9.04
C GLY A 158 1.30 9.17 -9.98
N VAL A 159 0.57 8.18 -9.48
CA VAL A 159 -0.06 7.14 -10.29
C VAL A 159 -1.50 6.91 -9.88
N LYS A 160 -2.37 6.61 -10.85
CA LYS A 160 -3.78 6.30 -10.65
C LYS A 160 -4.15 4.99 -11.33
N TYR A 161 -4.79 4.11 -10.57
CA TYR A 161 -5.29 2.82 -11.01
C TYR A 161 -6.81 2.76 -10.90
N ARG A 162 -7.45 2.08 -11.85
CA ARG A 162 -8.81 1.57 -11.72
C ARG A 162 -8.75 0.10 -11.39
N ILE A 163 -9.56 -0.32 -10.43
CA ILE A 163 -9.67 -1.72 -10.02
C ILE A 163 -11.09 -2.23 -10.27
N ASP A 164 -11.19 -3.49 -10.69
CA ASP A 164 -12.42 -4.29 -10.71
C ASP A 164 -12.22 -5.43 -9.72
N THR A 165 -12.86 -5.33 -8.55
CA THR A 165 -12.72 -6.30 -7.46
C THR A 165 -13.51 -7.59 -7.70
N ASP A 166 -14.46 -7.59 -8.62
CA ASP A 166 -15.20 -8.81 -8.98
C ASP A 166 -14.36 -9.69 -9.92
N LYS A 167 -13.59 -9.07 -10.81
CA LYS A 167 -12.70 -9.78 -11.76
C LYS A 167 -11.26 -9.88 -11.29
N MET A 168 -10.89 -9.12 -10.26
CA MET A 168 -9.50 -8.92 -9.84
C MET A 168 -8.62 -8.42 -11.00
N GLU A 169 -9.07 -7.36 -11.67
CA GLU A 169 -8.35 -6.69 -12.75
C GLU A 169 -7.96 -5.26 -12.35
N ILE A 170 -6.79 -4.79 -12.82
CA ILE A 170 -6.30 -3.44 -12.57
C ILE A 170 -5.82 -2.77 -13.86
N GLU A 171 -6.23 -1.51 -14.07
CA GLU A 171 -5.83 -0.69 -15.20
C GLU A 171 -5.13 0.58 -14.69
N GLN A 172 -3.92 0.88 -15.19
CA GLN A 172 -3.27 2.15 -14.91
C GLN A 172 -3.84 3.24 -15.83
N LEU A 173 -4.60 4.17 -15.26
CA LEU A 173 -5.29 5.22 -16.02
C LEU A 173 -4.42 6.43 -16.31
N TRP A 174 -3.51 6.75 -15.39
CA TRP A 174 -2.73 7.97 -15.44
C TRP A 174 -1.46 7.85 -14.61
N GLN A 175 -0.40 8.52 -15.05
CA GLN A 175 0.78 8.78 -14.25
C GLN A 175 1.45 10.10 -14.65
N TYR A 176 2.30 10.62 -13.78
CA TYR A 176 3.22 11.73 -14.07
C TYR A 176 4.46 11.65 -13.19
N GLY A 177 5.64 11.82 -13.79
CA GLY A 177 6.91 11.94 -13.08
C GLY A 177 7.98 10.96 -13.54
N LYS A 178 7.60 9.81 -14.12
CA LYS A 178 8.54 8.79 -14.64
C LYS A 178 9.51 9.38 -15.67
N GLU A 179 8.99 10.22 -16.56
CA GLU A 179 9.73 10.93 -17.62
C GLU A 179 10.74 11.96 -17.09
N ARG A 180 10.65 12.35 -15.81
CA ARG A 180 11.54 13.32 -15.18
C ARG A 180 12.74 12.65 -14.50
N GLY A 181 12.71 11.33 -14.34
CA GLY A 181 13.80 10.54 -13.78
C GLY A 181 14.32 11.06 -12.44
N LYS A 182 15.64 10.95 -12.24
CA LYS A 182 16.33 11.34 -11.01
C LYS A 182 16.11 12.78 -10.54
N GLU A 183 15.77 13.71 -11.43
CA GLU A 183 15.55 15.13 -11.05
C GLU A 183 14.26 15.32 -10.26
N PHE A 184 13.33 14.37 -10.38
CA PHE A 184 12.07 14.35 -9.65
C PHE A 184 11.98 13.18 -8.65
N TYR A 185 13.03 12.36 -8.59
CA TYR A 185 13.07 11.19 -7.73
C TYR A 185 13.10 11.58 -6.25
N SER A 186 12.17 11.02 -5.50
CA SER A 186 12.01 11.20 -4.05
C SER A 186 11.98 9.80 -3.40
N PRO A 187 13.12 9.25 -2.93
CA PRO A 187 13.16 7.91 -2.34
C PRO A 187 12.38 7.80 -1.01
N TYR A 188 12.22 8.93 -0.33
CA TYR A 188 11.51 9.08 0.94
C TYR A 188 10.68 10.38 0.91
N ILE A 189 9.68 10.52 1.79
CA ILE A 189 8.86 11.74 1.98
C ILE A 189 8.88 12.12 3.46
#